data_AF-A0A386WEH6-F1
#
_entry.id   AF-A0A386WEH6-F1
#
_cell.length_a   1.000
_cell.length_b   1.000
_cell.length_c   1.000
_cell.angle_alpha   90.00
_cell.angle_beta   90.00
_cell.angle_gamma   90.00
#
_symmetry.space_group_name_H-M   'P 1'
#
loop_
_entity.id
_entity.type
_entity.pdbx_description
1 polymer ?
#
loop_
_entity_poly.entity_id
_entity_poly.type
_entity_poly.pdbx_seq_one_letter_code
_entity_poly.pdbx_strand_id
1 'polypeptide(L)' 'MDAWQSIDDLIVQRRILPATQAIREAERYSLHRAIDVFAERYEHLRRTRPDDFTVSGDEYRRGVYT' A
#
# COMPACT_ATOMS: atom_id res chain seq x y z
N MET A 1 7.14 -16.78 -2.99
CA MET A 1 6.16 -15.70 -2.74
C MET A 1 6.36 -14.66 -3.82
N ASP A 2 5.28 -14.24 -4.46
CA ASP A 2 5.32 -13.15 -5.42
C ASP A 2 5.54 -11.83 -4.64
N ALA A 3 6.45 -10.96 -5.10
CA ALA A 3 6.77 -9.71 -4.41
C ALA A 3 5.51 -8.86 -4.18
N TRP A 4 4.54 -8.93 -5.10
CA TRP A 4 3.28 -8.21 -5.00
C TRP A 4 2.33 -8.77 -3.94
N GLN A 5 2.38 -10.07 -3.67
CA GLN A 5 1.59 -10.66 -2.59
C GLN A 5 2.05 -10.12 -1.24
N SER A 6 3.36 -10.05 -1.01
CA SER A 6 3.91 -9.47 0.21
C SER A 6 3.65 -7.96 0.32
N ILE A 7 3.66 -7.23 -0.80
CA ILE A 7 3.26 -5.81 -0.83
C ILE A 7 1.79 -5.65 -0.43
N ASP A 8 0.89 -6.48 -0.95
CA ASP A 8 -0.53 -6.46 -0.61
C ASP A 8 -0.76 -6.69 0.88
N ASP A 9 -0.06 -7.68 1.47
CA ASP A 9 -0.13 -7.96 2.91
C ASP A 9 0.33 -6.76 3.74
N LEU A 10 1.40 -6.06 3.32
CA LEU A 10 1.88 -4.85 4.00
C LEU A 10 0.85 -3.71 3.90
N ILE A 11 0.16 -3.58 2.77
CA ILE A 11 -0.92 -2.60 2.58
C ILE A 11 -2.09 -2.94 3.52
N VAL A 12 -2.57 -4.19 3.53
CA VAL A 12 -3.68 -4.61 4.42
C VAL A 12 -3.33 -4.40 5.90
N GLN A 13 -2.10 -4.73 6.30
CA GLN A 13 -1.60 -4.52 7.66
C GLN A 13 -1.26 -3.06 7.98
N ARG A 14 -1.54 -2.13 7.07
CA ARG A 14 -1.31 -0.68 7.24
C ARG A 14 0.16 -0.34 7.51
N ARG A 15 1.08 -1.16 7.00
CA ARG A 15 2.53 -0.97 7.01
C ARG A 15 2.92 -0.11 5.81
N ILE A 16 2.53 1.16 5.82
CA ILE A 16 2.65 2.08 4.67
C ILE A 16 4.12 2.25 4.22
N LEU A 17 5.03 2.59 5.13
CA LEU A 17 6.45 2.80 4.77
C LEU A 17 7.10 1.51 4.23
N PRO A 18 6.95 0.33 4.89
CA PRO A 18 7.43 -0.93 4.32
C PRO A 18 6.84 -1.27 2.95
N ALA A 19 5.54 -1.05 2.75
CA ALA A 19 4.89 -1.29 1.45
C ALA A 19 5.46 -0.40 0.35
N THR A 20 5.62 0.91 0.62
CA THR A 20 6.24 1.84 -0.33
C THR A 20 7.69 1.48 -0.63
N GLN A 21 8.47 1.04 0.36
CA GLN A 21 9.84 0.58 0.14
C GLN A 21 9.89 -0.68 -0.74
N ALA A 22 9.05 -1.67 -0.45
CA ALA A 22 8.96 -2.89 -1.27
C ALA A 22 8.57 -2.60 -2.72
N ILE A 23 7.65 -1.65 -2.96
CA ILE A 23 7.29 -1.18 -4.30
C ILE A 23 8.50 -0.53 -5.01
N ARG A 24 9.28 0.29 -4.29
CA ARG A 24 10.50 0.89 -4.86
C ARG A 24 11.52 -0.18 -5.25
N GLU A 25 11.68 -1.21 -4.45
CA GLU A 25 12.67 -2.27 -4.67
C GLU A 25 12.26 -3.21 -5.82
N ALA A 26 10.96 -3.54 -5.94
CA ALA A 26 10.45 -4.44 -6.97
C ALA A 26 10.72 -3.94 -8.40
N GLU A 27 10.59 -2.64 -8.63
CA GLU A 27 10.61 -2.04 -9.97
C GLU A 27 11.68 -0.93 -10.12
N ARG A 28 12.55 -0.77 -9.12
CA ARG A 28 13.52 0.34 -9.00
C ARG A 28 12.88 1.73 -9.18
N TYR A 29 11.64 1.88 -8.73
CA TYR A 29 10.90 3.12 -8.86
C TYR A 29 11.50 4.27 -8.03
N SER A 30 11.33 5.49 -8.55
CA SER A 30 11.52 6.70 -7.75
C SER A 30 10.54 6.69 -6.57
N LEU A 31 10.86 7.43 -5.50
CA LEU A 31 9.98 7.52 -4.34
C LEU A 31 8.58 8.02 -4.73
N HIS A 32 8.50 9.04 -5.60
CA HIS A 32 7.24 9.58 -6.07
C HIS A 32 6.41 8.52 -6.81
N ARG A 33 7.04 7.81 -7.75
CA ARG A 33 6.35 6.77 -8.51
C ARG A 33 5.86 5.63 -7.62
N ALA A 34 6.63 5.26 -6.60
CA ALA A 34 6.21 4.23 -5.66
C ALA A 34 5.04 4.65 -4.77
N ILE A 35 4.92 5.93 -4.44
CA ILE A 35 3.76 6.46 -3.72
C ILE A 35 2.51 6.40 -4.61
N ASP A 36 2.62 6.77 -5.89
CA ASP A 36 1.50 6.67 -6.85
C ASP A 36 1.03 5.21 -6.96
N VAL A 37 1.96 4.29 -7.19
CA VAL A 37 1.68 2.86 -7.32
C VAL A 37 1.09 2.28 -6.03
N PHE A 38 1.57 2.73 -4.87
CA PHE A 38 0.97 2.37 -3.58
C PHE A 38 -0.50 2.81 -3.51
N ALA A 39 -0.81 4.04 -3.93
CA ALA A 39 -2.18 4.56 -3.92
C ALA A 39 -3.09 3.75 -4.86
N GLU A 40 -2.65 3.49 -6.09
CA GLU A 40 -3.38 2.66 -7.07
C GLU A 40 -3.65 1.25 -6.52
N ARG A 41 -2.63 0.62 -5.91
CA ARG A 41 -2.75 -0.72 -5.36
C ARG A 41 -3.68 -0.78 -4.15
N TYR A 42 -3.59 0.21 -3.28
CA TYR A 42 -4.48 0.37 -2.14
C TYR A 42 -5.95 0.48 -2.56
N GLU A 43 -6.26 1.32 -3.55
CA GLU A 43 -7.63 1.46 -4.06
C GLU A 43 -8.14 0.17 -4.71
N HIS A 44 -7.27 -0.53 -5.45
CA HIS A 44 -7.60 -1.82 -6.04
C HIS A 44 -7.95 -2.86 -4.98
N LEU A 45 -7.13 -3.00 -3.93
CA LEU A 45 -7.38 -3.93 -2.83
C LEU A 45 -8.65 -3.59 -2.07
N ARG A 46 -8.91 -2.30 -1.81
CA ARG A 46 -10.12 -1.87 -1.11
C ARG A 46 -11.41 -2.14 -1.90
N ARG A 47 -11.34 -2.17 -3.24
CA ARG A 47 -12.46 -2.53 -4.12
C ARG A 47 -12.65 -4.04 -4.25
N THR A 48 -11.56 -4.81 -4.29
CA THR A 48 -11.59 -6.25 -4.58
C THR A 48 -11.65 -7.13 -3.33
N ARG A 49 -11.17 -6.61 -2.20
CA ARG A 49 -11.13 -7.29 -0.89
C ARG A 49 -11.52 -6.33 0.23
N PRO A 50 -12.76 -5.80 0.23
CA PRO A 50 -13.18 -4.80 1.21
C PRO A 50 -13.12 -5.31 2.66
N ASP A 51 -13.36 -6.60 2.90
CA ASP A 51 -13.35 -7.22 4.23
C ASP A 51 -11.98 -7.15 4.92
N ASP A 52 -10.88 -7.05 4.16
CA ASP A 52 -9.53 -6.91 4.68
C ASP A 52 -9.26 -5.48 5.24
N PHE A 53 -10.13 -4.51 4.94
CA PHE A 53 -9.97 -3.11 5.34
C PHE A 53 -11.06 -2.70 6.36
N THR A 54 -10.75 -2.83 7.64
CA THR A 54 -11.68 -2.50 8.73
C THR A 54 -11.81 -1.00 9.04
N VAL A 55 -11.01 -0.15 8.38
CA VAL A 55 -10.93 1.29 8.66
C VAL A 55 -11.18 2.14 7.42
N SER A 56 -11.77 3.33 7.61
CA SER A 56 -11.98 4.34 6.56
C SER A 56 -10.66 4.77 5.90
N GLY A 57 -10.72 5.29 4.66
CA GLY A 57 -9.51 5.70 3.92
C GLY A 57 -8.74 6.84 4.59
N ASP A 58 -9.47 7.77 5.20
CA ASP A 58 -8.91 8.85 6.02
C ASP A 58 -8.20 8.30 7.26
N GLU A 59 -8.89 7.41 7.98
CA GLU A 59 -8.32 6.78 9.16
C GLU A 59 -7.07 5.99 8.80
N TYR A 60 -7.07 5.25 7.69
CA TYR A 60 -5.94 4.47 7.19
C TYR A 60 -4.65 5.30 7.01
N ARG A 61 -4.77 6.55 6.55
CA ARG A 61 -3.61 7.45 6.27
C ARG A 61 -3.22 8.35 7.45
N ARG A 62 -3.98 8.31 8.55
CA ARG A 62 -3.70 9.13 9.74
C ARG A 62 -2.31 8.84 10.29
N GLY A 63 -1.51 9.89 10.53
CA GLY A 63 -0.16 9.82 11.09
C GLY A 63 0.98 9.63 10.07
N VAL A 64 0.70 9.62 8.76
CA VAL A 64 1.74 9.58 7.72
C VAL A 64 1.96 10.94 7.03
N TYR A 65 0.91 11.74 6.90
CA TYR A 65 0.95 13.07 6.26
C TYR A 65 0.68 14.22 7.24
N THR A 66 0.81 13.99 8.54
CA THR A 66 0.62 15.03 9.58
C THR A 66 1.91 15.79 9.82
#